data_AF-A0A7V8U984-F1
#
_entry.id   AF-A0A7V8U984-F1
#
_cell.length_a   1.000
_cell.length_b   1.000
_cell.length_c   1.000
_cell.angle_alpha   90.00
_cell.angle_beta   90.00
_cell.angle_gamma   90.00
#
_symmetry.space_group_name_H-M   'P 1'
#
loop_
_entity.id
_entity.type
_entity.pdbx_description
1 polymer ?
#
loop_
_entity_poly.entity_id
_entity_poly.type
_entity_poly.pdbx_seq_one_letter_code
_entity_poly.pdbx_strand_id
1 'polypeptide(L)'
;MEAPDSPPPDSETRDRASSGPPGETAAVKLSWMQVALMVAGLAGLGAIELALYLHFSDVTGWPEAYGIECRRKCWGTYLFHSPRLLLHNDLNEIALFAVLWAVVWVPALVLFPISKQLRARKRLN
;
A
#
# COMPACT_ATOMS: atom_id res chain seq x y z
N MET A 1 -76.42 1.65 7.99
CA MET A 1 -75.53 1.47 9.14
C MET A 1 -75.63 0.00 9.49
N GLU A 2 -74.54 -0.76 9.33
CA GLU A 2 -74.14 -1.95 10.10
C GLU A 2 -72.85 -2.52 9.45
N ALA A 3 -71.80 -2.70 10.23
CA ALA A 3 -70.73 -3.69 10.00
C ALA A 3 -71.04 -4.90 10.93
N PRO A 4 -70.37 -6.08 10.90
CA PRO A 4 -69.17 -6.51 10.16
C PRO A 4 -69.28 -7.92 9.52
N ASP A 5 -68.25 -8.40 8.82
CA ASP A 5 -67.71 -9.75 9.06
C ASP A 5 -66.30 -9.90 8.46
N SER A 6 -65.44 -10.57 9.23
CA SER A 6 -63.98 -10.72 9.08
C SER A 6 -63.59 -12.02 8.34
N PRO A 7 -62.30 -12.20 7.92
CA PRO A 7 -61.77 -13.17 6.91
C PRO A 7 -61.35 -14.53 7.58
N PRO A 8 -60.55 -15.50 7.01
CA PRO A 8 -59.68 -15.62 5.80
C PRO A 8 -59.80 -17.04 5.13
N PRO A 9 -58.78 -17.73 4.52
CA PRO A 9 -57.42 -17.44 3.98
C PRO A 9 -57.37 -17.67 2.45
N ASP A 10 -56.33 -17.44 1.65
CA ASP A 10 -55.02 -18.09 1.66
C ASP A 10 -53.99 -17.49 0.65
N SER A 11 -52.75 -17.37 1.16
CA SER A 11 -51.42 -17.56 0.53
C SER A 11 -50.99 -16.88 -0.79
N GLU A 12 -49.80 -16.27 -0.68
CA GLU A 12 -48.71 -16.26 -1.69
C GLU A 12 -48.83 -15.21 -2.84
N THR A 13 -47.81 -14.43 -3.22
CA THR A 13 -46.36 -14.46 -3.00
C THR A 13 -45.76 -13.10 -3.41
N ARG A 14 -44.59 -12.77 -2.83
CA ARG A 14 -43.46 -12.09 -3.48
C ARG A 14 -43.51 -10.59 -3.78
N ASP A 15 -42.86 -9.87 -2.87
CA ASP A 15 -41.62 -9.14 -3.11
C ASP A 15 -41.62 -7.99 -4.14
N ARG A 16 -41.74 -6.80 -3.54
CA ARG A 16 -41.03 -5.55 -3.89
C ARG A 16 -39.77 -5.78 -4.75
N ALA A 17 -39.85 -5.44 -6.03
CA ALA A 17 -38.69 -5.02 -6.81
C ALA A 17 -38.50 -3.51 -6.66
N SER A 18 -37.74 -3.10 -5.66
CA SER A 18 -37.21 -1.74 -5.53
C SER A 18 -35.96 -1.62 -6.40
N SER A 19 -36.10 -1.04 -7.58
CA SER A 19 -35.01 -0.69 -8.49
C SER A 19 -34.21 0.51 -7.98
N GLY A 20 -33.04 0.25 -7.38
CA GLY A 20 -31.99 1.25 -7.17
C GLY A 20 -30.87 1.11 -8.23
N PRO A 21 -30.26 2.19 -8.77
CA PRO A 21 -29.26 2.09 -9.84
C PRO A 21 -27.84 1.74 -9.34
N PRO A 22 -26.95 1.32 -10.27
CA PRO A 22 -25.70 0.64 -9.99
C PRO A 22 -24.57 1.63 -9.68
N GLY A 23 -24.10 1.59 -8.45
CA GLY A 23 -22.99 2.40 -7.98
C GLY A 23 -22.34 1.75 -6.78
N GLU A 24 -22.20 0.42 -6.80
CA GLU A 24 -21.32 -0.27 -5.86
C GLU A 24 -19.88 0.13 -6.19
N THR A 25 -19.45 1.26 -5.65
CA THR A 25 -18.09 1.36 -5.13
C THR A 25 -17.90 0.09 -4.31
N ALA A 26 -17.07 -0.82 -4.78
CA ALA A 26 -16.68 -2.00 -4.04
C ALA A 26 -16.04 -1.53 -2.72
N ALA A 27 -16.88 -1.30 -1.71
CA ALA A 27 -16.47 -0.96 -0.37
C ALA A 27 -15.90 -2.25 0.18
N VAL A 28 -14.60 -2.44 -0.03
CA VAL A 28 -13.85 -3.52 0.62
C VAL A 28 -14.04 -3.29 2.11
N LYS A 29 -14.93 -4.06 2.75
CA LYS A 29 -15.10 -4.06 4.21
C LYS A 29 -13.85 -4.67 4.82
N LEU A 30 -12.78 -3.88 4.91
CA LEU A 30 -11.60 -4.27 5.66
C LEU A 30 -11.97 -4.32 7.14
N SER A 31 -11.73 -5.46 7.77
CA SER A 31 -11.84 -5.57 9.23
C SER A 31 -10.83 -4.63 9.88
N TRP A 32 -11.20 -3.99 11.00
CA TRP A 32 -10.27 -3.17 11.80
C TRP A 32 -8.99 -3.92 12.18
N MET A 33 -9.07 -5.23 12.39
CA MET A 33 -7.90 -6.08 12.62
C MET A 33 -6.98 -6.14 11.41
N GLN A 34 -7.54 -6.20 10.19
CA GLN A 34 -6.73 -6.18 8.96
C GLN A 34 -6.06 -4.82 8.77
N VAL A 35 -6.78 -3.72 9.03
CA VAL A 35 -6.18 -2.37 8.97
C VAL A 35 -5.04 -2.26 9.97
N ALA A 36 -5.25 -2.69 11.22
CA ALA A 36 -4.23 -2.66 12.26
C ALA A 36 -3.00 -3.51 11.87
N LEU A 37 -3.20 -4.71 11.33
CA LEU A 37 -2.11 -5.57 10.86
C LEU A 37 -1.34 -4.95 9.69
N MET A 38 -2.02 -4.32 8.74
CA MET A 38 -1.37 -3.64 7.61
C MET A 38 -0.53 -2.45 8.08
N VAL A 39 -1.07 -1.64 9.01
CA VAL A 39 -0.36 -0.49 9.59
C VAL A 39 0.84 -0.98 10.41
N ALA A 40 0.67 -2.01 11.24
CA ALA A 40 1.76 -2.58 12.02
C ALA A 40 2.85 -3.18 11.12
N GLY A 41 2.47 -3.88 10.05
CA GLY A 41 3.39 -4.41 9.05
C GLY A 41 4.18 -3.30 8.35
N LEU A 42 3.52 -2.23 7.91
CA LEU A 42 4.15 -1.06 7.30
C LEU A 42 5.12 -0.36 8.26
N ALA A 43 4.70 -0.15 9.52
CA ALA A 43 5.55 0.44 10.55
C ALA A 43 6.78 -0.44 10.84
N GLY A 44 6.59 -1.76 10.92
CA GLY A 44 7.67 -2.72 11.12
C GLY A 44 8.67 -2.72 9.95
N LEU A 45 8.19 -2.73 8.71
CA LEU A 45 9.02 -2.58 7.52
C LEU A 45 9.83 -1.30 7.54
N GLY A 46 9.19 -0.16 7.84
CA GLY A 46 9.88 1.13 7.94
C GLY A 46 10.93 1.16 9.06
N ALA A 47 10.66 0.52 10.20
CA ALA A 47 11.62 0.41 11.29
C ALA A 47 12.84 -0.44 10.91
N ILE A 48 12.63 -1.57 10.21
CA ILE A 48 13.70 -2.43 9.69
C ILE A 48 14.54 -1.68 8.66
N GLU A 49 13.90 -0.99 7.72
CA GLU A 49 14.58 -0.18 6.69
C GLU A 49 15.44 0.91 7.33
N LEU A 50 14.91 1.62 8.33
CA LEU A 50 15.65 2.64 9.07
C LEU A 50 16.84 2.04 9.84
N ALA A 51 16.66 0.90 10.49
CA ALA A 51 17.75 0.24 11.22
C ALA A 51 18.88 -0.20 10.28
N LEU A 52 18.54 -0.76 9.12
CA LEU A 52 19.51 -1.13 8.09
C LEU A 52 20.21 0.12 7.53
N TYR A 53 19.47 1.20 7.28
CA TYR A 53 20.06 2.47 6.84
C TYR A 53 21.09 2.98 7.84
N LEU A 54 20.74 3.04 9.13
CA LEU A 54 21.65 3.49 10.18
C LEU A 54 22.89 2.59 10.30
N HIS A 55 22.71 1.27 10.19
CA HIS A 55 23.83 0.33 10.24
C HIS A 55 24.80 0.50 9.07
N PHE A 56 24.29 0.50 7.83
CA PHE A 56 25.15 0.61 6.66
C PHE A 56 25.72 2.02 6.46
N SER A 57 24.99 3.06 6.89
CA SER A 57 25.52 4.43 6.86
C SER A 57 26.72 4.61 7.78
N ASP A 58 26.65 4.05 9.00
CA ASP A 58 27.78 4.05 9.95
C ASP A 58 29.00 3.30 9.38
N VAL A 59 28.79 2.12 8.78
CA VAL A 59 29.87 1.30 8.20
C VAL A 59 30.52 1.96 6.98
N THR A 60 29.74 2.61 6.13
CA THR A 60 30.23 3.22 4.87
C THR A 60 30.64 4.69 5.04
N GLY A 61 30.39 5.30 6.20
CA GLY A 61 30.55 6.73 6.44
C GLY A 61 29.58 7.59 5.62
N TRP A 62 28.50 7.02 5.12
CA TRP A 62 27.48 7.75 4.38
C TRP A 62 26.64 8.63 5.31
N PRO A 63 26.23 9.84 4.90
CA PRO A 63 26.53 10.53 3.63
C PRO A 63 27.81 11.39 3.65
N GLU A 64 28.43 11.59 4.80
CA GLU A 64 29.51 12.57 5.00
C GLU A 64 30.79 12.20 4.23
N ALA A 65 31.17 10.92 4.18
CA ALA A 65 32.31 10.42 3.41
C ALA A 65 32.20 10.72 1.90
N TYR A 66 30.99 10.95 1.42
CA TYR A 66 30.67 11.26 0.04
C TYR A 66 30.54 12.77 -0.24
N GLY A 67 30.80 13.61 0.77
CA GLY A 67 30.71 15.07 0.68
C GLY A 67 29.30 15.59 0.46
N ILE A 68 28.28 14.84 0.87
CA ILE A 68 26.87 15.20 0.66
C ILE A 68 26.37 15.94 1.90
N GLU A 69 26.33 17.27 1.83
CA GLU A 69 25.72 18.08 2.87
C GLU A 69 24.24 18.32 2.57
N CYS A 70 23.37 18.01 3.52
CA CYS A 70 21.95 18.32 3.42
C CYS A 70 21.49 19.25 4.54
N ARG A 71 20.81 20.34 4.17
CA ARG A 71 20.16 21.26 5.12
C ARG A 71 18.64 21.06 5.24
N ARG A 72 17.96 20.62 4.18
CA ARG A 72 16.50 20.34 4.13
C ARG A 72 16.19 19.25 3.11
N LYS A 73 15.20 18.38 3.40
CA LYS A 73 14.72 17.28 2.53
C LYS A 73 15.84 16.33 2.09
N CYS A 74 16.52 15.74 3.06
CA CYS A 74 17.72 14.95 2.81
C CYS A 74 17.49 13.67 2.04
N TRP A 75 16.36 13.00 2.26
CA TRP A 75 16.01 11.77 1.57
C TRP A 75 16.06 11.88 0.04
N GLY A 76 15.53 12.95 -0.55
CA GLY A 76 15.58 13.13 -2.01
C GLY A 76 17.00 13.34 -2.53
N THR A 77 17.80 14.11 -1.80
CA THR A 77 19.22 14.34 -2.14
C THR A 77 20.04 13.07 -1.99
N TYR A 78 19.77 12.28 -0.95
CA TYR A 78 20.41 10.99 -0.69
C TYR A 78 20.08 9.98 -1.79
N LEU A 79 18.81 9.88 -2.21
CA LEU A 79 18.44 9.04 -3.36
C LEU A 79 19.11 9.50 -4.66
N PHE A 80 19.21 10.82 -4.91
CA PHE A 80 19.82 11.34 -6.12
C PHE A 80 21.33 11.05 -6.18
N HIS A 81 22.02 11.11 -5.05
CA HIS A 81 23.45 10.82 -4.96
C HIS A 81 23.77 9.36 -4.67
N SER A 82 22.78 8.52 -4.37
CA SER A 82 22.97 7.10 -4.07
C SER A 82 23.68 6.32 -5.18
N PRO A 83 23.60 6.65 -6.49
CA PRO A 83 24.37 5.92 -7.51
C PRO A 83 25.89 5.98 -7.29
N ARG A 84 26.41 6.94 -6.52
CA ARG A 84 27.83 6.99 -6.15
C ARG A 84 28.26 5.79 -5.30
N LEU A 85 27.33 5.19 -4.53
CA LEU A 85 27.55 3.96 -3.76
C LEU A 85 27.80 2.73 -4.65
N LEU A 86 27.50 2.81 -5.94
CA LEU A 86 27.71 1.69 -6.86
C LEU A 86 29.08 1.73 -7.55
N LEU A 87 29.89 2.75 -7.27
CA LEU A 87 31.15 2.98 -8.00
C LEU A 87 32.30 2.10 -7.49
N HIS A 88 32.36 1.76 -6.21
CA HIS A 88 33.47 0.99 -5.63
C HIS A 88 33.22 -0.52 -5.56
N ASN A 89 32.03 -0.99 -5.98
CA ASN A 89 31.62 -2.39 -5.95
C ASN A 89 31.75 -3.05 -4.56
N ASP A 90 31.59 -2.27 -3.49
CA ASP A 90 31.57 -2.76 -2.12
C ASP A 90 30.18 -3.28 -1.74
N LEU A 91 30.13 -4.41 -1.03
CA LEU A 91 28.86 -5.05 -0.68
C LEU A 91 28.02 -4.20 0.29
N ASN A 92 28.65 -3.46 1.21
CA ASN A 92 27.93 -2.61 2.16
C ASN A 92 27.36 -1.37 1.46
N GLU A 93 28.10 -0.81 0.50
CA GLU A 93 27.63 0.31 -0.33
C GLU A 93 26.46 -0.12 -1.22
N ILE A 94 26.53 -1.30 -1.84
CA ILE A 94 25.42 -1.89 -2.61
C ILE A 94 24.21 -2.17 -1.72
N ALA A 95 24.42 -2.69 -0.51
CA ALA A 95 23.34 -2.93 0.44
C ALA A 95 22.67 -1.61 0.87
N LEU A 96 23.46 -0.56 1.15
CA LEU A 96 22.95 0.76 1.47
C LEU A 96 22.15 1.36 0.31
N PHE A 97 22.63 1.19 -0.93
CA PHE A 97 21.90 1.60 -2.13
C PHE A 97 20.55 0.88 -2.22
N ALA A 98 20.52 -0.43 -1.98
CA ALA A 98 19.29 -1.20 -2.01
C ALA A 98 18.29 -0.75 -0.92
N VAL A 99 18.78 -0.44 0.29
CA VAL A 99 17.98 0.08 1.39
C VAL A 99 17.40 1.45 1.03
N LEU A 100 18.21 2.38 0.51
CA LEU A 100 17.75 3.72 0.09
C LEU A 100 16.64 3.67 -0.96
N TRP A 101 16.67 2.67 -1.83
CA TRP A 101 15.69 2.50 -2.90
C TRP A 101 14.53 1.57 -2.55
N ALA A 102 14.56 0.88 -1.40
CA ALA A 102 13.48 0.00 -0.96
C ALA A 102 12.16 0.76 -0.83
N VAL A 103 12.17 1.99 -0.31
CA VAL A 103 11.01 2.90 -0.28
C VAL A 103 10.35 3.14 -1.65
N VAL A 104 11.10 3.02 -2.76
CA VAL A 104 10.58 3.21 -4.12
C VAL A 104 10.14 1.89 -4.73
N TRP A 105 10.97 0.86 -4.65
CA TRP A 105 10.71 -0.41 -5.32
C TRP A 105 9.66 -1.27 -4.61
N VAL A 106 9.59 -1.24 -3.28
CA VAL A 106 8.62 -2.04 -2.52
C VAL A 106 7.18 -1.65 -2.88
N PRO A 107 6.78 -0.36 -2.88
CA PRO A 107 5.45 0.02 -3.35
C PRO A 107 5.23 -0.30 -4.84
N ALA A 108 6.24 -0.11 -5.69
CA ALA A 108 6.12 -0.38 -7.12
C ALA A 108 5.85 -1.87 -7.39
N LEU A 109 6.55 -2.78 -6.70
CA LEU A 109 6.35 -4.22 -6.80
C LEU A 109 4.98 -4.68 -6.30
N VAL A 110 4.42 -4.00 -5.30
CA VAL A 110 3.07 -4.30 -4.80
C VAL A 110 1.99 -3.76 -5.75
N LEU A 111 2.15 -2.54 -6.27
CA LEU A 111 1.14 -1.88 -7.12
C LEU A 111 1.13 -2.40 -8.56
N PHE A 112 2.28 -2.79 -9.11
CA PHE A 112 2.39 -3.28 -10.48
C PHE A 112 1.48 -4.50 -10.79
N PRO A 113 1.48 -5.59 -10.02
CA PRO A 113 0.62 -6.75 -10.27
C PRO A 113 -0.87 -6.41 -10.10
N ILE A 114 -1.22 -5.57 -9.12
CA ILE A 114 -2.60 -5.10 -8.91
C ILE A 114 -3.07 -4.33 -10.16
N SER A 115 -2.25 -3.45 -10.71
CA SER A 115 -2.57 -2.70 -11.92
C SER A 115 -2.78 -3.60 -13.15
N LYS A 116 -2.06 -4.73 -13.24
CA LYS A 116 -2.25 -5.73 -14.29
C LYS A 116 -3.55 -6.50 -14.12
N GLN A 117 -3.85 -6.96 -12.90
CA GLN A 117 -5.08 -7.66 -12.57
C GLN A 117 -6.33 -6.81 -12.83
N LEU A 118 -6.29 -5.53 -12.44
CA LEU A 118 -7.38 -4.58 -12.70
C LEU A 118 -7.56 -4.32 -14.20
N ARG A 119 -6.47 -4.21 -14.96
CA ARG A 119 -6.52 -4.06 -16.42
C ARG A 119 -7.05 -5.30 -17.14
N ALA A 120 -6.71 -6.50 -16.67
CA ALA A 120 -7.23 -7.74 -17.21
C ALA A 120 -8.75 -7.85 -16.99
N ARG A 121 -9.24 -7.49 -15.79
CA ARG A 121 -10.69 -7.46 -15.50
C ARG A 121 -11.45 -6.44 -16.34
N LYS A 122 -10.89 -5.24 -16.57
CA LYS A 122 -11.50 -4.21 -17.44
C LYS A 122 -11.59 -4.61 -18.93
N ARG A 123 -10.81 -5.59 -19.40
CA ARG A 123 -10.88 -6.06 -20.79
C ARG A 123 -11.94 -7.15 -21.01
N LEU A 124 -12.47 -7.72 -19.94
CA LEU A 124 -13.45 -8.81 -19.98
C LEU A 124 -14.89 -8.33 -19.72
N ASN A 125 -15.06 -7.08 -19.27
CA ASN A 125 -16.33 -6.36 -19.17
C ASN A 125 -16.49 -5.41 -20.34
#